data_AF-A0A6C2U0S2-F1
#
_entry.id   AF-A0A6C2U0S2-F1
#
_cell.length_a   1.000
_cell.length_b   1.000
_cell.length_c   1.000
_cell.angle_alpha   90.00
_cell.angle_beta   90.00
_cell.angle_gamma   90.00
#
_symmetry.space_group_name_H-M   'P 1'
#
loop_
_entity.id
_entity.type
_entity.pdbx_description
1 polymer ?
#
loop_
_entity_poly.entity_id
_entity_poly.type
_entity_poly.pdbx_seq_one_letter_code
_entity_poly.pdbx_strand_id
1 'polypeptide(L)'
;MNSYEQLYFIPILDDATKQVDRRDAYRDALSSIDAMGALPGYHAGHRLFLQFIAAARPSSFPGLLLECDGELVARIANYSIGEEILISDLLPGHYRLSLSIGRVIWIQGLEARDLLWFSAFPSAPMRLAATSGDEEPVPSIEDTVMDGAITVRVFPGLHSGTISIRIAP
;
A
#
# COMPACT_ATOMS: atom_id res chain seq x y z
N MET A 1 -0.19 -38.31 -2.14
CA MET A 1 0.33 -37.13 -1.42
C MET A 1 -0.13 -37.23 0.01
N ASN A 2 0.77 -37.15 0.99
CA ASN A 2 0.43 -37.43 2.38
C ASN A 2 -0.18 -36.18 3.04
N SER A 3 -1.33 -36.32 3.71
CA SER A 3 -2.03 -35.18 4.33
C SER A 3 -1.19 -34.45 5.38
N TYR A 4 -0.19 -35.14 5.97
CA TYR A 4 0.71 -34.57 6.96
C TYR A 4 1.66 -33.51 6.40
N GLU A 5 2.04 -33.59 5.12
CA GLU A 5 2.96 -32.63 4.49
C GLU A 5 2.27 -31.30 4.15
N GLN A 6 0.93 -31.28 4.10
CA GLN A 6 0.17 -30.06 3.77
C GLN A 6 -0.09 -29.17 4.99
N LEU A 7 -0.05 -29.74 6.21
CA LEU A 7 -0.36 -29.04 7.47
C LEU A 7 0.78 -29.14 8.49
N TYR A 8 2.00 -29.44 8.04
CA TYR A 8 3.19 -29.61 8.88
C TYR A 8 3.52 -28.38 9.76
N PHE A 9 3.06 -27.20 9.36
CA PHE A 9 3.24 -25.95 10.09
C PHE A 9 2.37 -25.84 11.34
N ILE A 10 1.23 -26.55 11.41
CA ILE A 10 0.32 -26.49 12.57
C ILE A 10 1.02 -26.89 13.88
N PRO A 11 1.69 -28.05 13.99
CA PRO A 11 2.36 -28.42 15.24
C PRO A 11 3.48 -27.44 15.63
N ILE A 12 4.17 -26.85 14.64
CA ILE A 12 5.26 -25.89 14.89
C ILE A 12 4.72 -24.59 15.48
N LEU A 13 3.58 -24.11 14.95
CA LEU A 13 2.90 -22.93 15.50
C LEU A 13 2.30 -23.22 16.87
N ASP A 14 1.69 -24.40 17.06
CA ASP A 14 1.15 -24.83 18.36
C ASP A 14 2.23 -24.84 19.44
N ASP A 15 3.42 -25.36 19.14
CA ASP A 15 4.56 -25.37 20.07
C ASP A 15 5.04 -23.95 20.39
N ALA A 16 5.10 -23.05 19.41
CA ALA A 16 5.46 -21.65 19.63
C ALA A 16 4.47 -20.92 20.55
N THR A 17 3.16 -21.23 20.45
CA THR A 17 2.12 -20.56 21.26
C THR A 17 2.26 -20.85 22.76
N LYS A 18 2.86 -22.00 23.11
CA LYS A 18 3.05 -22.49 24.48
C LYS A 18 4.29 -21.91 25.16
N GLN A 19 5.18 -21.26 24.41
CA GLN A 19 6.42 -20.70 24.96
C GLN A 19 6.15 -19.42 25.77
N VAL A 20 7.00 -19.19 26.78
CA VAL A 20 6.95 -17.99 27.64
C VAL A 20 7.34 -16.75 26.85
N ASP A 21 8.40 -16.84 26.03
CA ASP A 21 8.79 -15.78 25.11
C ASP A 21 8.19 -16.00 23.72
N ARG A 22 6.94 -15.58 23.57
CA ARG A 22 6.16 -15.81 22.35
C ARG A 22 6.77 -15.13 21.12
N ARG A 23 7.40 -13.97 21.28
CA ARG A 23 7.89 -13.19 20.12
C ARG A 23 9.04 -13.92 19.44
N ASP A 24 10.00 -14.39 20.23
CA ASP A 24 11.14 -15.11 19.69
C ASP A 24 10.73 -16.52 19.24
N ALA A 25 9.84 -17.18 19.98
CA ALA A 25 9.29 -18.48 19.58
C ALA A 25 8.56 -18.43 18.22
N TYR A 26 7.76 -17.40 17.95
CA TYR A 26 7.12 -17.25 16.64
C TYR A 26 8.13 -16.95 15.52
N ARG A 27 9.18 -16.17 15.80
CA ARG A 27 10.24 -15.90 14.83
C ARG A 27 10.95 -17.18 14.41
N ASP A 28 11.28 -18.02 15.40
CA ASP A 28 11.97 -19.29 15.18
C ASP A 28 11.07 -20.30 14.46
N ALA A 29 9.78 -20.33 14.82
CA ALA A 29 8.77 -21.14 14.14
C ALA A 29 8.63 -20.76 12.65
N LEU A 30 8.55 -19.45 12.34
CA LEU A 30 8.47 -18.98 10.96
C LEU A 30 9.72 -19.35 10.16
N SER A 31 10.91 -19.12 10.74
CA SER A 31 12.18 -19.53 10.12
C SER A 31 12.21 -21.04 9.81
N SER A 32 11.72 -21.86 10.73
CA SER A 32 11.63 -23.30 10.55
C SER A 32 10.65 -23.69 9.44
N ILE A 33 9.47 -23.06 9.41
CA ILE A 33 8.45 -23.29 8.38
C ILE A 33 8.99 -22.95 6.98
N ASP A 34 9.74 -21.85 6.85
CA ASP A 34 10.37 -21.45 5.59
C ASP A 34 11.47 -22.42 5.16
N ALA A 35 12.33 -22.86 6.08
CA ALA A 35 13.39 -23.82 5.79
C ALA A 35 12.82 -25.16 5.29
N MET A 36 11.75 -25.66 5.89
CA MET A 36 11.07 -26.87 5.41
C MET A 36 10.30 -26.62 4.12
N GLY A 37 9.71 -25.44 3.94
CA GLY A 37 8.99 -25.06 2.73
C GLY A 37 9.85 -25.08 1.47
N ALA A 38 11.18 -25.01 1.60
CA ALA A 38 12.10 -25.18 0.48
C ALA A 38 12.22 -26.63 -0.01
N LEU A 39 11.89 -27.63 0.82
CA LEU A 39 11.99 -29.04 0.48
C LEU A 39 10.83 -29.49 -0.43
N PRO A 40 11.07 -30.26 -1.51
CA PRO A 40 10.06 -30.60 -2.52
C PRO A 40 8.75 -31.19 -1.98
N GLY A 41 8.79 -31.97 -0.89
CA GLY A 41 7.60 -32.57 -0.27
C GLY A 41 6.68 -31.57 0.44
N TYR A 42 7.18 -30.37 0.77
CA TYR A 42 6.49 -29.40 1.61
C TYR A 42 6.03 -28.16 0.83
N HIS A 43 6.38 -28.03 -0.45
CA HIS A 43 6.03 -26.87 -1.29
C HIS A 43 4.52 -26.57 -1.28
N ALA A 44 3.68 -27.62 -1.35
CA ALA A 44 2.24 -27.46 -1.34
C ALA A 44 1.72 -26.93 0.01
N GLY A 45 2.23 -27.44 1.12
CA GLY A 45 1.86 -27.00 2.48
C GLY A 45 2.37 -25.59 2.78
N HIS A 46 3.59 -25.26 2.36
CA HIS A 46 4.17 -23.92 2.51
C HIS A 46 3.38 -22.87 1.73
N ARG A 47 2.99 -23.18 0.49
CA ARG A 47 2.12 -22.30 -0.29
C ARG A 47 0.78 -22.05 0.39
N LEU A 48 0.14 -23.08 0.95
CA LEU A 48 -1.12 -22.94 1.70
C LEU A 48 -0.94 -22.10 2.97
N PHE A 49 0.17 -22.30 3.70
CA PHE A 49 0.54 -21.49 4.85
C PHE A 49 0.68 -20.01 4.48
N LEU A 50 1.41 -19.69 3.40
CA LEU A 50 1.57 -18.31 2.94
C LEU A 50 0.23 -17.68 2.53
N GLN A 51 -0.63 -18.43 1.84
CA GLN A 51 -1.99 -17.98 1.50
C GLN A 51 -2.83 -17.71 2.75
N PHE A 52 -2.75 -18.61 3.75
CA PHE A 52 -3.43 -18.43 5.02
C PHE A 52 -2.92 -17.20 5.78
N ILE A 53 -1.60 -17.01 5.91
CA ILE A 53 -1.03 -15.84 6.58
C ILE A 53 -1.41 -14.56 5.84
N ALA A 54 -1.39 -14.56 4.51
CA ALA A 54 -1.83 -13.42 3.72
C ALA A 54 -3.31 -13.08 3.98
N ALA A 55 -4.18 -14.08 4.11
CA ALA A 55 -5.60 -13.91 4.39
C ALA A 55 -5.91 -13.61 5.88
N ALA A 56 -5.08 -14.12 6.80
CA ALA A 56 -5.26 -14.01 8.25
C ALA A 56 -4.55 -12.80 8.84
N ARG A 57 -3.66 -12.14 8.08
CA ARG A 57 -3.23 -10.78 8.41
C ARG A 57 -4.52 -9.97 8.56
N PRO A 58 -4.82 -9.44 9.76
CA PRO A 58 -5.83 -8.40 9.83
C PRO A 58 -5.42 -7.34 8.79
N SER A 59 -6.38 -6.66 8.20
CA SER A 59 -6.15 -5.31 7.69
C SER A 59 -5.72 -4.45 8.90
N SER A 60 -4.51 -4.67 9.41
CA SER A 60 -3.93 -4.07 10.60
C SER A 60 -3.52 -2.63 10.34
N PHE A 61 -3.59 -2.23 9.07
CA PHE A 61 -3.61 -0.85 8.68
C PHE A 61 -5.05 -0.35 8.62
N PRO A 62 -5.40 0.70 9.38
CA PRO A 62 -6.67 1.37 9.18
C PRO A 62 -6.73 1.85 7.72
N GLY A 63 -7.83 1.56 7.03
CA GLY A 63 -7.99 1.95 5.64
C GLY A 63 -7.82 3.45 5.46
N LEU A 64 -7.34 3.88 4.29
CA LEU A 64 -7.23 5.30 3.95
C LEU A 64 -8.55 5.78 3.33
N LEU A 65 -8.96 6.98 3.70
CA LEU A 65 -10.11 7.69 3.17
C LEU A 65 -9.61 9.00 2.56
N LEU A 66 -9.88 9.19 1.27
CA LEU A 66 -9.68 10.45 0.57
C LEU A 66 -11.04 11.12 0.38
N GLU A 67 -11.18 12.33 0.90
CA GLU A 67 -12.38 13.15 0.77
C GLU A 67 -12.04 14.44 0.01
N CYS A 68 -13.01 15.00 -0.71
CA CYS A 68 -12.93 16.31 -1.36
C CYS A 68 -14.17 17.12 -0.96
N ASP A 69 -13.95 18.29 -0.34
CA ASP A 69 -15.01 19.17 0.16
C ASP A 69 -16.09 18.45 1.01
N GLY A 70 -15.67 17.40 1.73
CA GLY A 70 -16.52 16.58 2.61
C GLY A 70 -17.16 15.35 1.95
N GLU A 71 -17.00 15.18 0.63
CA GLU A 71 -17.50 14.01 -0.10
C GLU A 71 -16.40 12.94 -0.25
N LEU A 72 -16.75 11.67 -0.06
CA LEU A 72 -15.79 10.57 -0.18
C LEU A 72 -15.41 10.33 -1.64
N VAL A 73 -14.14 10.55 -1.98
CA VAL A 73 -13.57 10.29 -3.30
C VAL A 73 -13.08 8.85 -3.41
N ALA A 74 -12.37 8.36 -2.39
CA ALA A 74 -11.82 7.00 -2.40
C ALA A 74 -11.73 6.38 -1.01
N ARG A 75 -11.92 5.05 -0.95
CA ARG A 75 -11.68 4.20 0.23
C ARG A 75 -10.68 3.11 -0.13
N ILE A 76 -9.56 3.08 0.59
CA ILE A 76 -8.47 2.12 0.35
C ILE A 76 -8.35 1.25 1.61
N ALA A 77 -8.92 0.03 1.55
CA ALA A 77 -8.96 -0.88 2.70
C ALA A 77 -7.82 -1.91 2.73
N ASN A 78 -7.22 -2.18 1.57
CA ASN A 78 -6.18 -3.19 1.40
C ASN A 78 -5.02 -2.55 0.64
N TYR A 79 -3.99 -2.15 1.36
CA TYR A 79 -2.77 -1.62 0.78
C TYR A 79 -1.57 -2.31 1.40
N SER A 80 -0.52 -2.48 0.61
CA SER A 80 0.74 -3.04 1.07
C SER A 80 1.77 -1.94 1.29
N ILE A 81 2.67 -2.17 2.25
CA ILE A 81 3.84 -1.32 2.41
C ILE A 81 4.66 -1.35 1.11
N GLY A 82 5.11 -0.18 0.65
CA GLY A 82 5.84 -0.01 -0.61
C GLY A 82 4.97 0.01 -1.87
N GLU A 83 3.69 -0.34 -1.78
CA GLU A 83 2.74 -0.24 -2.89
C GLU A 83 2.38 1.23 -3.15
N GLU A 84 2.30 1.58 -4.43
CA GLU A 84 1.86 2.90 -4.87
C GLU A 84 0.37 2.84 -5.24
N ILE A 85 -0.44 3.64 -4.54
CA ILE A 85 -1.89 3.71 -4.76
C ILE A 85 -2.18 4.95 -5.58
N LEU A 86 -2.80 4.76 -6.76
CA LEU A 86 -3.16 5.85 -7.66
C LEU A 86 -4.67 6.10 -7.63
N ILE A 87 -5.07 7.35 -7.42
CA ILE A 87 -6.46 7.82 -7.53
C ILE A 87 -6.48 8.93 -8.57
N SER A 88 -7.19 8.68 -9.68
CA SER A 88 -7.29 9.61 -10.81
C SER A 88 -8.57 10.42 -10.76
N ASP A 89 -8.76 11.28 -11.76
CA ASP A 89 -9.95 12.13 -11.92
C ASP A 89 -10.15 13.13 -10.79
N LEU A 90 -9.04 13.60 -10.22
CA LEU A 90 -9.08 14.69 -9.25
C LEU A 90 -9.45 16.01 -9.92
N LEU A 91 -10.44 16.67 -9.32
CA LEU A 91 -10.88 18.02 -9.67
C LEU A 91 -10.44 19.03 -8.60
N PRO A 92 -10.38 20.34 -8.91
CA PRO A 92 -10.07 21.35 -7.91
C PRO A 92 -11.02 21.29 -6.69
N GLY A 93 -10.47 21.43 -5.48
CA GLY A 93 -11.23 21.32 -4.22
C GLY A 93 -10.33 21.12 -3.01
N HIS A 94 -10.92 21.00 -1.81
CA HIS A 94 -10.16 20.76 -0.57
C HIS A 94 -10.10 19.28 -0.25
N TYR A 95 -8.92 18.70 -0.43
CA TYR A 95 -8.70 17.29 -0.19
C TYR A 95 -8.27 17.02 1.25
N ARG A 96 -8.78 15.92 1.79
CA ARG A 96 -8.44 15.40 3.10
C ARG A 96 -8.15 13.91 2.98
N LEU A 97 -6.91 13.52 3.32
CA LEU A 97 -6.53 12.13 3.49
C LEU A 97 -6.55 11.79 4.98
N SER A 98 -7.30 10.77 5.36
CA SER A 98 -7.42 10.32 6.75
C SER A 98 -7.38 8.79 6.85
N LEU A 99 -7.05 8.30 8.05
CA LEU A 99 -7.25 6.92 8.41
C LEU A 99 -8.73 6.69 8.76
N SER A 100 -9.24 5.49 8.51
CA SER A 100 -10.62 5.08 8.82
C SER A 100 -10.97 5.17 10.30
N ILE A 101 -9.96 5.29 11.17
CA ILE A 101 -10.07 5.56 12.61
C ILE A 101 -10.21 7.06 12.95
N GLY A 102 -10.33 7.93 11.96
CA GLY A 102 -10.58 9.38 12.11
C GLY A 102 -9.33 10.26 12.20
N ARG A 103 -8.12 9.68 12.25
CA ARG A 103 -6.87 10.46 12.26
C ARG A 103 -6.61 11.05 10.88
N VAL A 104 -6.42 12.36 10.81
CA VAL A 104 -6.04 13.05 9.57
C VAL A 104 -4.54 12.93 9.33
N ILE A 105 -4.17 12.68 8.07
CA ILE A 105 -2.80 12.48 7.63
C ILE A 105 -2.32 13.67 6.79
N TRP A 106 -3.18 14.16 5.88
CA TRP A 106 -2.84 15.23 4.94
C TRP A 106 -4.10 16.01 4.58
N ILE A 107 -3.96 17.33 4.42
CA ILE A 107 -5.02 18.24 3.97
C ILE A 107 -4.38 19.23 3.01
N GLN A 108 -4.99 19.45 1.85
CA GLN A 108 -4.54 20.46 0.91
C GLN A 108 -5.69 20.95 0.02
N GLY A 109 -5.71 22.25 -0.26
CA GLY A 109 -6.51 22.80 -1.36
C GLY A 109 -5.79 22.58 -2.68
N LEU A 110 -6.39 21.85 -3.61
CA LEU A 110 -5.86 21.62 -4.94
C LEU A 110 -6.57 22.54 -5.93
N GLU A 111 -5.80 23.32 -6.67
CA GLU A 111 -6.26 24.22 -7.72
C GLU A 111 -5.90 23.68 -9.11
N ALA A 112 -6.36 24.37 -10.16
CA ALA A 112 -6.00 24.02 -11.54
C ALA A 112 -4.49 24.00 -11.77
N ARG A 113 -3.71 24.86 -11.09
CA ARG A 113 -2.25 24.87 -11.14
C ARG A 113 -1.59 23.60 -10.58
N ASP A 114 -2.31 22.83 -9.78
CA ASP A 114 -1.80 21.60 -9.19
C ASP A 114 -2.24 20.37 -10.00
N LEU A 115 -3.40 20.45 -10.67
CA LEU A 115 -4.06 19.32 -11.32
C LEU A 115 -3.94 19.31 -12.84
N LEU A 116 -3.69 20.45 -13.49
CA LEU A 116 -3.65 20.56 -14.95
C LEU A 116 -2.23 20.87 -15.44
N TRP A 117 -1.74 20.09 -16.40
CA TRP A 117 -0.36 20.20 -16.88
C TRP A 117 -0.02 21.60 -17.36
N PHE A 118 -0.89 22.19 -18.19
CA PHE A 118 -0.68 23.53 -18.76
C PHE A 118 -0.67 24.64 -17.71
N SER A 119 -1.23 24.39 -16.53
CA SER A 119 -1.22 25.35 -15.41
C SER A 119 -0.06 25.10 -14.45
N ALA A 120 0.29 23.83 -14.19
CA ALA A 120 1.41 23.44 -13.35
C ALA A 120 2.77 23.74 -14.00
N PHE A 121 2.87 23.52 -15.32
CA PHE A 121 4.11 23.62 -16.08
C PHE A 121 3.89 24.40 -17.39
N PRO A 122 3.57 25.71 -17.32
CA PRO A 122 3.15 26.51 -18.47
C PRO A 122 4.21 26.63 -19.58
N SER A 123 5.49 26.51 -19.21
CA SER A 123 6.62 26.60 -20.14
C SER A 123 7.21 25.25 -20.53
N ALA A 124 6.69 24.15 -19.99
CA ALA A 124 7.21 22.82 -20.28
C ALA A 124 6.47 22.22 -21.49
N PRO A 125 7.18 21.61 -22.46
CA PRO A 125 6.52 20.84 -23.51
C PRO A 125 5.66 19.76 -22.85
N MET A 126 4.41 19.63 -23.31
CA MET A 126 3.49 18.66 -22.74
C MET A 126 4.05 17.25 -22.94
N ARG A 127 4.38 16.58 -21.83
CA ARG A 127 4.73 15.17 -21.84
C ARG A 127 3.44 14.38 -22.01
N LEU A 128 3.11 14.07 -23.25
CA LEU A 128 1.94 13.25 -23.58
C LEU A 128 2.08 11.90 -22.86
N ALA A 129 1.14 11.57 -21.97
CA ALA A 129 1.01 10.27 -21.31
C ALA A 129 0.82 9.08 -22.29
N ALA A 130 0.90 9.32 -23.59
CA ALA A 130 0.68 8.35 -24.67
C ALA A 130 1.95 8.03 -25.47
N THR A 131 3.08 8.69 -25.23
CA THR A 131 4.37 8.26 -25.80
C THR A 131 5.01 7.31 -24.80
N SER A 132 5.03 6.04 -25.13
CA SER A 132 5.67 4.93 -24.40
C SER A 132 7.19 5.10 -24.29
N GLY A 133 7.65 6.15 -23.61
CA GLY A 133 9.03 6.38 -23.22
C GLY A 133 9.14 6.30 -21.70
N ASP A 134 10.25 5.76 -21.23
CA ASP A 134 10.61 5.51 -19.81
C ASP A 134 10.75 6.80 -18.96
N GLU A 135 10.05 7.89 -19.28
CA GLU A 135 10.15 9.14 -18.53
C GLU A 135 9.21 9.14 -17.33
N GLU A 136 9.80 9.26 -16.14
CA GLU A 136 9.04 9.32 -14.88
C GLU A 136 8.09 10.54 -14.85
N PRO A 137 6.84 10.36 -14.40
CA PRO A 137 5.90 11.46 -14.22
C PRO A 137 6.43 12.45 -13.18
N VAL A 138 6.26 13.75 -13.45
CA VAL A 138 6.73 14.82 -12.56
C VAL A 138 5.58 15.31 -11.69
N PRO A 139 5.67 15.23 -10.35
CA PRO A 139 4.62 15.73 -9.48
C PRO A 139 4.60 17.26 -9.44
N SER A 140 3.41 17.85 -9.36
CA SER A 140 3.22 19.26 -9.03
C SER A 140 3.32 19.50 -7.53
N ILE A 141 2.98 18.49 -6.72
CA ILE A 141 3.08 18.48 -5.25
C ILE A 141 3.71 17.17 -4.81
N GLU A 142 4.68 17.23 -3.92
CA GLU A 142 5.23 16.07 -3.21
C GLU A 142 5.38 16.41 -1.73
N ASP A 143 4.57 15.76 -0.90
CA ASP A 143 4.60 15.90 0.55
C ASP A 143 4.99 14.58 1.20
N THR A 144 5.78 14.67 2.27
CA THR A 144 6.03 13.54 3.16
C THR A 144 5.38 13.80 4.51
N VAL A 145 4.54 12.88 4.95
CA VAL A 145 3.74 13.00 6.17
C VAL A 145 3.99 11.83 7.10
N MET A 146 3.60 11.99 8.37
CA MET A 146 3.85 10.99 9.43
C MET A 146 5.35 10.61 9.54
N ASP A 147 6.22 11.61 9.71
CA ASP A 147 7.67 11.44 9.87
C ASP A 147 8.34 10.63 8.75
N GLY A 148 7.84 10.79 7.52
CA GLY A 148 8.37 10.09 6.35
C GLY A 148 7.70 8.76 6.03
N ALA A 149 6.76 8.30 6.87
CA ALA A 149 6.10 7.02 6.68
C ALA A 149 5.14 6.99 5.47
N ILE A 150 4.64 8.14 5.04
CA ILE A 150 3.74 8.23 3.89
C ILE A 150 4.21 9.36 2.97
N THR A 151 4.33 9.05 1.68
CA THR A 151 4.55 10.03 0.61
C THR A 151 3.24 10.23 -0.13
N VAL A 152 2.82 11.49 -0.27
CA VAL A 152 1.67 11.90 -1.08
C VAL A 152 2.17 12.75 -2.24
N ARG A 153 1.86 12.35 -3.47
CA ARG A 153 2.24 13.08 -4.68
C ARG A 153 1.01 13.42 -5.50
N VAL A 154 0.95 14.62 -6.05
CA VAL A 154 -0.08 15.03 -7.00
C VAL A 154 0.58 15.20 -8.36
N PHE A 155 0.02 14.55 -9.37
CA PHE A 155 0.47 14.60 -10.74
C PHE A 155 -0.57 15.33 -11.59
N PRO A 156 -0.18 16.39 -12.30
CA PRO A 156 -1.10 17.10 -13.16
C PRO A 156 -1.34 16.31 -14.46
N GLY A 157 -2.59 16.21 -14.88
CA GLY A 157 -2.97 15.59 -16.15
C GLY A 157 -3.52 16.60 -17.15
N LEU A 158 -4.08 16.10 -18.25
CA LEU A 158 -4.61 16.94 -19.32
C LEU A 158 -5.93 17.62 -18.93
N HIS A 159 -6.78 16.89 -18.20
CA HIS A 159 -8.14 17.32 -17.83
C HIS A 159 -8.41 17.21 -16.32
N SER A 160 -7.68 16.35 -15.64
CA SER A 160 -7.79 16.05 -14.22
C SER A 160 -6.41 15.68 -13.68
N GLY A 161 -6.23 15.76 -12.36
CA GLY A 161 -5.01 15.30 -11.71
C GLY A 161 -5.13 13.86 -11.21
N THR A 162 -4.00 13.30 -10.78
CA THR A 162 -3.90 12.01 -10.10
C THR A 162 -3.14 12.20 -8.80
N ILE A 163 -3.62 11.63 -7.70
CA ILE A 163 -2.85 11.52 -6.45
C ILE A 163 -2.27 10.12 -6.35
N SER A 164 -0.99 10.06 -6.00
CA SER A 164 -0.26 8.87 -5.60
C SER A 164 -0.05 8.90 -4.10
N ILE A 165 -0.31 7.77 -3.45
CA ILE A 165 -0.06 7.56 -2.03
C ILE A 165 0.82 6.34 -1.90
N ARG A 166 1.98 6.49 -1.25
CA ARG A 166 2.93 5.40 -1.01
C ARG A 166 3.31 5.35 0.46
N ILE A 167 3.34 4.15 1.02
CA ILE A 167 3.73 3.93 2.41
C ILE A 167 5.15 3.38 2.44
N ALA A 168 6.02 4.01 3.21
CA ALA A 168 7.42 3.63 3.31
C ALA A 168 7.58 2.25 3.98
N PRO A 169 8.62 1.48 3.57
CA PRO A 169 9.00 0.19 4.18
C PRO A 169 9.27 0.26 5.68
#